data_AF-A0A349PUF0-F1
#
_entry.id   AF-A0A349PUF0-F1
#
_cell.length_a   1.000
_cell.length_b   1.000
_cell.length_c   1.000
_cell.angle_alpha   90.00
_cell.angle_beta   90.00
_cell.angle_gamma   90.00
#
_symmetry.space_group_name_H-M   'P 1'
#
loop_
_entity.id
_entity.type
_entity.pdbx_description
1 polymer ?
#
loop_
_entity_poly.entity_id
_entity_poly.type
_entity_poly.pdbx_seq_one_letter_code
_entity_poly.pdbx_strand_id
1 'polypeptide(L)'
;MKRRHIVLLGILAVLVLAALIYTRPMPLEALCEADITQCQSVFGYHFRAPQVEDTRFEFPSNDTRCAQLTALFAQQKFCRSLANLLPQGGTTHRTQDGDFRWEVGFCFDATDFPDGSTGEGVLVTCRNFFGKLSLFRAYDGKAIRCTVQDQDAFLQQVYDIISAEP
;
A
#
# COMPACT_ATOMS: atom_id res chain seq x y z
N MET A 1 31.69 -28.70 19.28
CA MET A 1 30.42 -27.95 19.46
C MET A 1 30.57 -26.44 19.26
N LYS A 2 31.55 -25.73 19.86
CA LYS A 2 31.70 -24.26 19.75
C LYS A 2 31.79 -23.66 18.34
N ARG A 3 32.49 -24.28 17.39
CA ARG A 3 32.62 -23.76 16.00
C ARG A 3 31.30 -23.74 15.23
N ARG A 4 30.42 -24.73 15.44
CA ARG A 4 29.09 -24.78 14.79
C ARG A 4 28.18 -23.66 15.30
N HIS A 5 28.25 -23.32 16.59
CA HIS A 5 27.49 -22.21 17.16
C HIS A 5 27.94 -20.86 16.61
N ILE A 6 29.24 -20.64 16.42
CA ILE A 6 29.75 -19.39 15.81
C ILE A 6 29.25 -19.23 14.37
N VAL A 7 29.28 -20.31 13.57
CA VAL A 7 28.77 -20.28 12.19
C VAL A 7 27.26 -19.98 12.16
N LEU A 8 26.47 -20.63 13.03
CA LEU A 8 25.03 -20.39 13.13
C LEU A 8 24.70 -18.96 13.57
N LEU A 9 25.45 -18.42 14.54
CA LEU A 9 25.34 -17.02 14.98
C LEU A 9 25.66 -16.04 13.84
N GLY A 10 26.70 -16.33 13.05
CA GLY A 10 27.06 -15.54 11.89
C GLY A 10 25.93 -15.51 10.85
N ILE A 11 25.37 -16.66 10.51
CA ILE A 11 24.23 -16.76 9.57
C ILE A 11 23.02 -15.99 10.12
N LEU A 12 22.69 -16.15 11.40
CA LEU A 12 21.58 -15.45 12.03
C LEU A 12 21.77 -13.93 11.96
N ALA A 13 22.97 -13.42 12.25
CA ALA A 13 23.26 -12.00 12.16
C ALA A 13 23.08 -11.46 10.74
N VAL A 14 23.51 -12.21 9.71
CA VAL A 14 23.31 -11.84 8.31
C VAL A 14 21.82 -11.82 7.94
N LEU A 15 21.05 -12.82 8.38
CA LEU A 15 19.61 -12.89 8.12
C LEU A 15 18.85 -11.73 8.79
N VAL A 16 19.20 -11.38 10.03
CA VAL A 16 18.62 -10.24 10.73
C VAL A 16 18.93 -8.94 10.00
N LEU A 17 20.18 -8.74 9.58
CA LEU A 17 20.57 -7.55 8.83
C LEU A 17 19.83 -7.46 7.48
N ALA A 18 19.73 -8.57 6.76
CA ALA A 18 18.99 -8.64 5.51
C ALA A 18 17.50 -8.31 5.71
N ALA A 19 16.89 -8.83 6.79
CA ALA A 19 15.51 -8.52 7.14
C ALA A 19 15.32 -7.03 7.44
N LEU A 20 16.20 -6.42 8.25
CA LEU A 20 16.14 -4.99 8.57
C LEU A 20 16.29 -4.10 7.33
N ILE A 21 17.17 -4.47 6.40
CA ILE A 21 17.33 -3.76 5.13
C ILE A 21 16.08 -3.91 4.26
N TYR A 22 15.53 -5.12 4.19
CA TYR A 22 14.35 -5.42 3.39
C TYR A 22 13.10 -4.70 3.89
N THR A 23 12.90 -4.64 5.21
CA THR A 23 11.75 -3.99 5.87
C THR A 23 11.99 -2.53 6.21
N ARG A 24 13.03 -1.88 5.63
CA ARG A 24 13.34 -0.49 5.93
C ARG A 24 12.14 0.44 5.60
N PRO A 25 11.85 1.44 6.44
CA PRO A 25 10.83 2.43 6.14
C PRO A 25 11.24 3.28 4.92
N MET A 26 10.36 3.41 3.93
CA MET A 26 10.58 4.22 2.72
C MET A 26 9.32 4.98 2.32
N PRO A 27 9.43 6.15 1.66
CA PRO A 27 8.25 6.85 1.14
C PRO A 27 7.57 5.99 0.07
N LEU A 28 6.27 6.25 -0.16
CA LEU A 28 5.50 5.49 -1.16
C LEU A 28 6.14 5.56 -2.55
N GLU A 29 6.59 6.75 -2.95
CA GLU A 29 7.27 6.98 -4.23
C GLU A 29 8.47 6.03 -4.43
N ALA A 30 9.27 5.78 -3.41
CA ALA A 30 10.39 4.84 -3.50
C ALA A 30 9.95 3.37 -3.56
N LEU A 31 8.72 3.07 -3.14
CA LEU A 31 8.15 1.72 -3.17
C LEU A 31 7.40 1.44 -4.48
N CYS A 32 6.70 2.44 -5.04
CA CYS A 32 5.98 2.34 -6.32
C CYS A 32 6.75 2.87 -7.53
N GLU A 33 7.89 3.53 -7.33
CA GLU A 33 8.71 4.16 -8.38
C GLU A 33 7.90 5.18 -9.21
N ALA A 34 6.93 5.84 -8.57
CA ALA A 34 6.06 6.85 -9.18
C ALA A 34 5.71 7.94 -8.15
N ASP A 35 5.76 9.21 -8.57
CA ASP A 35 5.37 10.34 -7.73
C ASP A 35 3.85 10.52 -7.75
N ILE A 36 3.17 9.98 -6.74
CA ILE A 36 1.72 10.04 -6.62
C ILE A 36 1.15 11.46 -6.51
N THR A 37 1.98 12.48 -6.25
CA THR A 37 1.52 13.88 -6.22
C THR A 37 1.22 14.43 -7.61
N GLN A 38 1.71 13.76 -8.66
CA GLN A 38 1.43 14.08 -10.06
C GLN A 38 0.17 13.37 -10.60
N CYS A 39 -0.60 12.69 -9.75
CA CYS A 39 -1.80 12.00 -10.21
C CYS A 39 -2.89 13.00 -10.67
N GLN A 40 -3.61 12.66 -11.74
CA GLN A 40 -4.73 13.45 -12.26
C GLN A 40 -6.03 13.22 -11.51
N SER A 41 -6.18 12.03 -10.92
CA SER A 41 -7.32 11.71 -10.08
C SER A 41 -6.99 10.57 -9.13
N VAL A 42 -7.77 10.49 -8.06
CA VAL A 42 -7.76 9.38 -7.12
C VAL A 42 -9.13 8.71 -7.18
N PHE A 43 -9.18 7.42 -7.46
CA PHE A 43 -10.43 6.67 -7.58
C PHE A 43 -10.34 5.38 -6.79
N GLY A 44 -11.48 4.76 -6.51
CA GLY A 44 -11.48 3.44 -5.88
C GLY A 44 -12.79 3.07 -5.23
N TYR A 45 -12.68 2.21 -4.23
CA TYR A 45 -13.83 1.61 -3.55
C TYR A 45 -13.62 1.60 -2.04
N HIS A 46 -14.69 1.77 -1.29
CA HIS A 46 -14.68 1.56 0.15
C HIS A 46 -15.90 0.77 0.60
N PHE A 47 -15.76 0.13 1.76
CA PHE A 47 -16.81 -0.68 2.37
C PHE A 47 -16.69 -0.61 3.88
N ARG A 48 -17.82 -0.55 4.57
CA ARG A 48 -17.90 -0.73 6.01
C ARG A 48 -19.10 -1.60 6.38
N ALA A 49 -18.85 -2.65 7.13
CA ALA A 49 -19.89 -3.50 7.67
C ALA A 49 -20.84 -2.69 8.58
N PRO A 50 -22.16 -2.90 8.49
CA PRO A 50 -22.85 -4.01 7.83
C PRO A 50 -23.32 -3.72 6.40
N GLN A 51 -22.72 -2.74 5.69
CA GLN A 51 -23.06 -2.50 4.28
C GLN A 51 -22.89 -3.78 3.44
N VAL A 52 -23.67 -3.89 2.37
CA VAL A 52 -23.70 -5.08 1.51
C VAL A 52 -22.80 -4.91 0.29
N GLU A 53 -22.68 -3.67 -0.22
CA GLU A 53 -21.95 -3.36 -1.46
C GLU A 53 -20.84 -2.35 -1.22
N ASP A 54 -19.81 -2.43 -2.04
CA ASP A 54 -18.72 -1.45 -2.06
C ASP A 54 -19.24 -0.14 -2.66
N THR A 55 -18.90 0.99 -2.05
CA THR A 55 -19.19 2.32 -2.59
C THR A 55 -18.00 2.80 -3.41
N ARG A 56 -18.26 3.22 -4.66
CA ARG A 56 -17.25 3.77 -5.56
C ARG A 56 -17.10 5.28 -5.34
N PHE A 57 -15.87 5.76 -5.40
CA PHE A 57 -15.56 7.18 -5.40
C PHE A 57 -14.57 7.53 -6.51
N GLU A 58 -14.56 8.81 -6.89
CA GLU A 58 -13.60 9.39 -7.82
C GLU A 58 -13.41 10.86 -7.48
N PHE A 59 -12.17 11.24 -7.18
CA PHE A 59 -11.77 12.58 -6.83
C PHE A 59 -10.81 13.12 -7.89
N PRO A 60 -11.25 14.04 -8.75
CA PRO A 60 -10.36 14.70 -9.70
C PRO A 60 -9.30 15.54 -8.97
N SER A 61 -8.22 15.91 -9.67
CA SER A 61 -7.09 16.68 -9.10
C SER A 61 -7.48 18.03 -8.50
N ASN A 62 -8.61 18.62 -8.89
CA ASN A 62 -9.15 19.85 -8.31
C ASN A 62 -9.99 19.64 -7.04
N ASP A 63 -10.25 18.39 -6.63
CA ASP A 63 -10.93 18.07 -5.36
C ASP A 63 -9.93 18.11 -4.19
N THR A 64 -10.30 18.78 -3.10
CA THR A 64 -9.50 18.84 -1.87
C THR A 64 -9.14 17.47 -1.30
N ARG A 65 -10.02 16.46 -1.46
CA ARG A 65 -9.78 15.08 -1.01
C ARG A 65 -8.67 14.41 -1.79
N CYS A 66 -8.51 14.73 -3.08
CA CYS A 66 -7.39 14.25 -3.88
C CYS A 66 -6.05 14.72 -3.29
N ALA A 67 -5.94 16.02 -3.00
CA ALA A 67 -4.75 16.60 -2.36
C ALA A 67 -4.50 16.06 -0.94
N GLN A 68 -5.56 15.84 -0.15
CA GLN A 68 -5.45 15.24 1.18
C GLN A 68 -4.93 13.81 1.12
N LEU A 69 -5.46 12.98 0.21
CA LEU A 69 -5.02 11.60 0.05
C LEU A 69 -3.57 11.54 -0.44
N THR A 70 -3.22 12.27 -1.50
CA THR A 70 -1.84 12.26 -2.02
C THR A 70 -0.84 12.71 -0.95
N ALA A 71 -1.14 13.79 -0.22
CA ALA A 71 -0.30 14.25 0.88
C ALA A 71 -0.20 13.21 2.01
N LEU A 72 -1.33 12.61 2.42
CA LEU A 72 -1.37 11.60 3.47
C LEU A 72 -0.51 10.38 3.10
N PHE A 73 -0.62 9.87 1.88
CA PHE A 73 0.19 8.75 1.41
C PHE A 73 1.66 9.12 1.22
N ALA A 74 1.97 10.32 0.73
CA ALA A 74 3.35 10.78 0.52
C ALA A 74 4.12 11.00 1.84
N GLN A 75 3.44 11.43 2.90
CA GLN A 75 4.05 11.64 4.22
C GLN A 75 4.38 10.34 4.94
N GLN A 76 3.70 9.24 4.61
CA GLN A 76 3.86 7.97 5.29
C GLN A 76 5.11 7.21 4.86
N LYS A 77 5.67 6.45 5.80
CA LYS A 77 6.77 5.53 5.55
C LYS A 77 6.27 4.10 5.56
N PHE A 78 6.41 3.44 4.41
CA PHE A 78 5.99 2.08 4.18
C PHE A 78 7.18 1.13 4.40
N CYS A 79 6.92 0.04 5.12
CA CYS A 79 7.84 -1.05 5.32
C CYS A 79 7.32 -2.28 4.57
N ARG A 80 8.16 -2.92 3.76
CA ARG A 80 7.78 -4.20 3.13
C ARG A 80 7.58 -5.26 4.21
N SER A 81 6.55 -6.08 4.08
CA SER A 81 6.36 -7.23 4.97
C SER A 81 7.30 -8.37 4.57
N LEU A 82 7.94 -9.03 5.54
CA LEU A 82 8.70 -10.27 5.31
C LEU A 82 7.84 -11.39 4.70
N ALA A 83 6.52 -11.32 4.86
CA ALA A 83 5.58 -12.27 4.25
C ALA A 83 5.62 -12.25 2.71
N ASN A 84 6.17 -11.20 2.10
CA ASN A 84 6.39 -11.13 0.65
C ASN A 84 7.51 -12.05 0.15
N LEU A 85 8.37 -12.57 1.04
CA LEU A 85 9.41 -13.54 0.70
C LEU A 85 8.85 -14.96 0.51
N LEU A 86 7.57 -15.15 0.82
CA LEU A 86 6.86 -16.42 0.67
C LEU A 86 5.84 -16.31 -0.47
N PRO A 87 5.48 -17.44 -1.12
CA PRO A 87 4.39 -17.48 -2.08
C PRO A 87 3.10 -16.88 -1.49
N GLN A 88 2.49 -15.96 -2.20
CA GLN A 88 1.27 -15.31 -1.74
C GLN A 88 0.05 -16.21 -2.02
N GLY A 89 -0.64 -16.64 -0.96
CA GLY A 89 -1.94 -17.29 -1.04
C GLY A 89 -3.11 -16.30 -0.95
N GLY A 90 -4.31 -16.80 -1.22
CA GLY A 90 -5.56 -16.08 -0.97
C GLY A 90 -5.74 -15.75 0.51
N THR A 91 -6.43 -14.64 0.80
CA THR A 91 -6.74 -14.23 2.17
C THR A 91 -8.24 -14.17 2.34
N THR A 92 -8.77 -14.89 3.33
CA THR A 92 -10.19 -14.83 3.72
C THR A 92 -10.29 -14.07 5.04
N HIS A 93 -11.33 -13.26 5.18
CA HIS A 93 -11.66 -12.57 6.42
C HIS A 93 -13.15 -12.76 6.71
N ARG A 94 -13.49 -13.06 7.96
CA ARG A 94 -14.88 -13.13 8.41
C ARG A 94 -15.27 -11.75 8.90
N THR A 95 -16.11 -11.07 8.13
CA THR A 95 -16.58 -9.71 8.43
C THR A 95 -17.31 -9.64 9.78
N GLN A 96 -16.97 -8.62 10.56
CA GLN A 96 -17.61 -8.23 11.81
C GLN A 96 -18.17 -6.80 11.69
N ASP A 97 -19.11 -6.43 12.56
CA ASP A 97 -19.65 -5.07 12.55
C ASP A 97 -18.54 -4.04 12.79
N GLY A 98 -18.51 -2.99 11.98
CA GLY A 98 -17.46 -1.98 12.00
C GLY A 98 -16.20 -2.32 11.20
N ASP A 99 -16.06 -3.56 10.71
CA ASP A 99 -14.97 -3.90 9.78
C ASP A 99 -15.09 -3.06 8.51
N PHE A 100 -13.95 -2.53 8.05
CA PHE A 100 -13.88 -1.77 6.82
C PHE A 100 -12.70 -2.21 5.96
N ARG A 101 -12.86 -1.98 4.66
CA ARG A 101 -11.83 -2.17 3.65
C ARG A 101 -11.93 -1.05 2.64
N TRP A 102 -10.82 -0.80 1.95
CA TRP A 102 -10.80 0.17 0.88
C TRP A 102 -9.70 -0.15 -0.14
N GLU A 103 -9.89 0.40 -1.32
CA GLU A 103 -8.93 0.42 -2.41
C GLU A 103 -8.84 1.86 -2.94
N VAL A 104 -7.63 2.38 -3.05
CA VAL A 104 -7.32 3.74 -3.51
C VAL A 104 -6.31 3.61 -4.63
N GLY A 105 -6.73 3.94 -5.85
CA GLY A 105 -5.90 4.00 -7.04
C GLY A 105 -5.55 5.43 -7.41
N PHE A 106 -4.28 5.65 -7.74
CA PHE A 106 -3.76 6.91 -8.25
C PHE A 106 -3.69 6.83 -9.78
N CYS A 107 -4.44 7.70 -10.44
CA CYS A 107 -4.54 7.76 -11.89
C CYS A 107 -3.56 8.79 -12.44
N PHE A 108 -2.82 8.43 -13.48
CA PHE A 108 -1.81 9.28 -14.11
C PHE A 108 -2.12 9.46 -15.60
N ASP A 109 -1.72 10.60 -16.15
CA ASP A 109 -1.55 10.72 -17.60
C ASP A 109 -0.36 9.87 -18.06
N ALA A 110 -0.09 9.87 -19.37
CA ALA A 110 1.08 9.22 -19.95
C ALA A 110 2.37 9.52 -19.15
N THR A 111 2.85 8.50 -18.44
CA THR A 111 3.98 8.56 -17.50
C THR A 111 5.01 7.51 -17.91
N ASP A 112 6.27 7.92 -18.02
CA ASP A 112 7.37 7.03 -18.33
C ASP A 112 7.81 6.27 -17.06
N PHE A 113 7.90 4.95 -17.17
CA PHE A 113 8.35 4.05 -16.11
C PHE A 113 9.84 3.75 -16.19
N PRO A 114 10.46 3.29 -15.07
CA PRO A 114 11.88 2.91 -15.05
C PRO A 114 12.27 1.78 -16.01
N ASP A 115 11.31 0.97 -16.46
CA ASP A 115 11.54 -0.09 -17.45
C ASP A 115 11.50 0.41 -18.91
N GLY A 116 11.29 1.71 -19.11
CA GLY A 116 11.21 2.36 -20.42
C GLY A 116 9.85 2.28 -21.10
N SER A 117 8.84 1.72 -20.44
CA SER A 117 7.45 1.75 -20.92
C SER A 117 6.75 3.05 -20.52
N THR A 118 5.75 3.46 -21.30
CA THR A 118 4.85 4.57 -20.94
C THR A 118 3.50 3.97 -20.57
N GLY A 119 2.96 4.35 -19.41
CA GLY A 119 1.61 3.95 -18.99
C GLY A 119 0.73 5.15 -18.70
N GLU A 120 -0.58 4.94 -18.83
CA GLU A 120 -1.63 5.90 -18.48
C GLU A 120 -2.69 5.16 -17.66
N GLY A 121 -3.39 5.89 -16.81
CA GLY A 121 -4.46 5.36 -15.98
C GLY A 121 -3.97 4.98 -14.59
N VAL A 122 -4.50 3.89 -14.05
CA VAL A 122 -4.27 3.46 -12.66
C VAL A 122 -2.92 2.76 -12.56
N LEU A 123 -1.88 3.48 -12.16
CA LEU A 123 -0.53 2.91 -12.11
C LEU A 123 -0.18 2.36 -10.73
N VAL A 124 -0.74 2.97 -9.68
CA VAL A 124 -0.48 2.63 -8.28
C VAL A 124 -1.79 2.46 -7.53
N THR A 125 -1.98 1.31 -6.89
CA THR A 125 -3.16 1.03 -6.08
C THR A 125 -2.76 0.60 -4.67
N CYS A 126 -3.23 1.32 -3.67
CA CYS A 126 -3.13 0.93 -2.27
C CYS A 126 -4.43 0.28 -1.82
N ARG A 127 -4.34 -0.85 -1.13
CA ARG A 127 -5.49 -1.62 -0.68
C ARG A 127 -5.35 -1.98 0.79
N ASN A 128 -6.39 -1.64 1.55
CA ASN A 128 -6.63 -2.15 2.89
C ASN A 128 -7.64 -3.30 2.83
N PHE A 129 -7.18 -4.52 3.10
CA PHE A 129 -8.06 -5.68 3.30
C PHE A 129 -8.18 -6.01 4.79
N PHE A 130 -9.11 -5.33 5.48
CA PHE A 130 -9.39 -5.55 6.90
C PHE A 130 -8.14 -5.48 7.79
N GLY A 131 -7.38 -4.39 7.67
CA GLY A 131 -6.12 -4.17 8.40
C GLY A 131 -4.88 -4.68 7.66
N LYS A 132 -5.04 -5.40 6.54
CA LYS A 132 -3.89 -5.87 5.74
C LYS A 132 -3.63 -4.92 4.59
N LEU A 133 -2.62 -4.07 4.75
CA LEU A 133 -2.21 -3.11 3.75
C LEU A 133 -1.34 -3.76 2.66
N SER A 134 -1.65 -3.42 1.42
CA SER A 134 -0.91 -3.85 0.25
C SER A 134 -0.86 -2.77 -0.81
N LEU A 135 0.18 -2.82 -1.63
CA LEU A 135 0.42 -1.97 -2.78
C LEU A 135 0.42 -2.84 -4.02
N PHE A 136 -0.28 -2.42 -5.07
CA PHE A 136 -0.21 -3.00 -6.41
C PHE A 136 0.36 -1.97 -7.37
N ARG A 137 1.21 -2.44 -8.28
CA ARG A 137 1.85 -1.63 -9.32
C ARG A 137 1.48 -2.21 -10.68
N ALA A 138 0.91 -1.38 -11.54
CA ALA A 138 0.39 -1.85 -12.82
C ALA A 138 1.52 -2.24 -13.80
N TYR A 139 2.63 -1.48 -13.81
CA TYR A 139 3.70 -1.67 -14.78
C TYR A 139 4.40 -3.03 -14.68
N ASP A 140 4.55 -3.60 -13.48
CA ASP A 140 5.14 -4.93 -13.29
C ASP A 140 4.17 -5.98 -12.72
N GLY A 141 2.90 -5.60 -12.55
CA GLY A 141 1.84 -6.46 -12.03
C GLY A 141 2.11 -6.98 -10.61
N LYS A 142 3.03 -6.39 -9.84
CA LYS A 142 3.40 -6.90 -8.52
C LYS A 142 2.53 -6.32 -7.41
N ALA A 143 2.05 -7.21 -6.54
CA ALA A 143 1.45 -6.88 -5.27
C ALA A 143 2.45 -7.06 -4.12
N ILE A 144 2.64 -6.03 -3.30
CA ILE A 144 3.56 -5.98 -2.18
C ILE A 144 2.75 -5.74 -0.90
N ARG A 145 2.82 -6.66 0.07
CA ARG A 145 2.30 -6.43 1.41
C ARG A 145 3.20 -5.45 2.14
N CYS A 146 2.62 -4.47 2.80
CA CYS A 146 3.38 -3.46 3.53
C CYS A 146 2.70 -3.10 4.84
N THR A 147 3.43 -2.38 5.67
CA THR A 147 2.90 -1.77 6.90
C THR A 147 3.37 -0.32 6.95
N VAL A 148 2.64 0.50 7.70
CA VAL A 148 3.06 1.86 8.03
C VAL A 148 3.11 2.02 9.54
N GLN A 149 3.73 3.09 10.03
CA GLN A 149 3.64 3.47 11.43
C GLN A 149 2.21 3.88 11.77
N ASP A 150 1.73 3.55 12.98
CA ASP A 150 0.38 3.87 13.46
C ASP A 150 -0.72 3.45 12.46
N GLN A 151 -0.57 2.22 11.94
CA GLN A 151 -1.34 1.72 10.80
C GLN A 151 -2.85 1.85 10.99
N ASP A 152 -3.41 1.49 12.14
CA ASP A 152 -4.87 1.55 12.34
C ASP A 152 -5.40 2.99 12.20
N ALA A 153 -4.66 3.98 12.72
CA ALA A 153 -5.00 5.39 12.59
C ALA A 153 -4.89 5.84 11.12
N PHE A 154 -3.83 5.46 10.42
CA PHE A 154 -3.68 5.75 8.99
C PHE A 154 -4.81 5.13 8.15
N LEU A 155 -5.13 3.85 8.37
CA LEU A 155 -6.17 3.15 7.65
C LEU A 155 -7.56 3.78 7.86
N GLN A 156 -7.85 4.20 9.10
CA GLN A 156 -9.08 4.88 9.45
C GLN A 156 -9.12 6.29 8.84
N GLN A 157 -8.02 7.05 8.87
CA GLN A 157 -7.96 8.39 8.28
C GLN A 157 -8.20 8.35 6.75
N VAL A 158 -7.63 7.37 6.05
CA VAL A 158 -7.94 7.16 4.62
C VAL A 158 -9.42 6.87 4.42
N TYR A 159 -9.99 5.98 5.26
CA TYR A 159 -11.42 5.65 5.19
C TYR A 159 -12.31 6.88 5.41
N ASP A 160 -11.98 7.74 6.38
CA ASP A 160 -12.75 8.95 6.70
C ASP A 160 -12.76 9.93 5.52
N ILE A 161 -11.62 10.09 4.82
CA ILE A 161 -11.54 10.98 3.65
C ILE A 161 -12.36 10.45 2.48
N ILE A 162 -12.26 9.15 2.16
CA ILE A 162 -12.92 8.55 0.99
C ILE A 162 -14.43 8.32 1.19
N SER A 163 -14.88 8.22 2.44
CA SER A 163 -16.30 8.01 2.77
C SER A 163 -17.04 9.29 3.13
N ALA A 164 -16.36 10.44 3.19
CA ALA A 164 -16.99 11.73 3.43
C ALA A 164 -17.96 12.07 2.29
N GLU A 165 -19.21 12.39 2.65
CA GLU A 165 -20.20 12.88 1.71
C GLU A 165 -19.72 14.19 1.04
N PRO A 166 -20.04 14.43 -0.25
CA PRO A 166 -19.67 15.65 -0.97
C PRO A 166 -20.20 16.94 -0.33
#